data_AF-A0A915LKJ9-F1
#
_entry.id   AF-A0A915LKJ9-F1
#
_cell.length_a   1.000
_cell.length_b   1.000
_cell.length_c   1.000
_cell.angle_alpha   90.00
_cell.angle_beta   90.00
_cell.angle_gamma   90.00
#
_symmetry.space_group_name_H-M   'P 1'
#
loop_
_entity.id
_entity.type
_entity.pdbx_description
1 polymer ?
#
loop_
_entity_poly.entity_id
_entity_poly.type
_entity_poly.pdbx_seq_one_letter_code
_entity_poly.pdbx_strand_id
1 'polypeptide(L)'
;MVLKLKTNSIKDDYVINPTVLGVGINGKVVECENKAGKRFALKILRDLPKAKNEAEYHFQSCSHPNIVKIYDVYENCYNGVKCLLLVMERMDGGELFTRIQERAASAFTEREAANIIYSICSAVGHLHRLGIAHRDIKPENLLYTEPGSDGVLKLTDFGFAKRSEDGEKSLLQVAAAKEGHHPFQSFPHCLHLGVLWQNR
;
A
#
# COMPACT_ATOMS: atom_id res chain seq x y z
N MET A 1 11.05 -15.68 -0.80
CA MET A 1 10.09 -16.05 -1.85
C MET A 1 10.47 -15.26 -3.08
N VAL A 2 10.60 -15.88 -4.26
CA VAL A 2 11.03 -15.18 -5.50
C VAL A 2 9.79 -14.84 -6.33
N LEU A 3 9.69 -13.60 -6.80
CA LEU A 3 8.64 -13.18 -7.71
C LEU A 3 8.73 -13.98 -9.02
N LYS A 4 7.69 -14.74 -9.37
CA LYS A 4 7.60 -15.47 -10.63
C LYS A 4 6.70 -14.69 -11.59
N LEU A 5 7.29 -14.12 -12.62
CA LEU A 5 6.56 -13.43 -13.68
C LEU A 5 5.89 -14.44 -14.60
N LYS A 6 4.61 -14.22 -14.91
CA LYS A 6 3.86 -14.94 -15.92
C LYS A 6 3.99 -14.25 -17.27
N THR A 7 4.30 -15.01 -18.31
CA THR A 7 4.46 -14.50 -19.69
C THR A 7 3.28 -14.85 -20.59
N ASN A 8 2.40 -15.78 -20.18
CA ASN A 8 1.13 -16.03 -20.87
C ASN A 8 0.24 -14.78 -20.81
N SER A 9 -0.78 -14.74 -21.67
CA SER A 9 -1.70 -13.61 -21.69
C SER A 9 -2.48 -13.60 -20.38
N ILE A 10 -2.53 -12.45 -19.69
CA ILE A 10 -3.37 -12.27 -18.50
C ILE A 10 -4.85 -12.60 -18.79
N LYS A 11 -5.28 -12.41 -20.04
CA LYS A 11 -6.64 -12.71 -20.51
C LYS A 11 -6.95 -14.22 -20.48
N ASP A 12 -5.93 -15.06 -20.39
CA ASP A 12 -6.10 -16.50 -20.26
C ASP A 12 -6.60 -16.87 -18.87
N ASP A 13 -6.38 -16.02 -17.86
CA ASP A 13 -6.67 -16.28 -16.44
C ASP A 13 -7.71 -15.30 -15.86
N TYR A 14 -7.74 -14.06 -16.36
CA TYR A 14 -8.56 -12.96 -15.84
C TYR A 14 -9.29 -12.19 -16.95
N VAL A 15 -10.51 -11.75 -16.65
CA VAL A 15 -11.25 -10.77 -17.45
C VAL A 15 -10.95 -9.38 -16.88
N ILE A 16 -10.43 -8.48 -17.71
CA ILE A 16 -10.12 -7.09 -17.33
C ILE A 16 -11.34 -6.22 -17.59
N ASN A 17 -11.85 -5.56 -16.55
CA ASN A 17 -12.99 -4.66 -16.64
C ASN A 17 -12.53 -3.20 -16.86
N PRO A 18 -13.33 -2.37 -17.55
CA PRO A 18 -12.98 -0.96 -17.80
C PRO A 18 -13.08 -0.09 -16.54
N THR A 19 -13.78 -0.56 -15.51
CA THR A 19 -13.98 0.11 -14.23
C THR A 19 -12.65 0.51 -13.61
N VAL A 20 -12.47 1.81 -13.40
CA VAL A 20 -11.27 2.37 -12.78
C VAL A 20 -11.47 2.37 -11.28
N LEU A 21 -10.57 1.70 -10.56
CA LEU A 21 -10.58 1.68 -9.09
C LEU A 21 -9.72 2.79 -8.50
N GLY A 22 -8.71 3.25 -9.25
CA GLY A 22 -7.85 4.35 -8.86
C GLY A 22 -6.88 4.76 -9.95
N VAL A 23 -6.33 5.96 -9.82
CA VAL A 23 -5.27 6.48 -10.68
C VAL A 23 -4.11 6.88 -9.77
N GLY A 24 -3.10 6.01 -9.69
CA GLY A 24 -1.89 6.29 -8.94
C GLY A 24 -0.85 7.02 -9.80
N ILE A 25 0.21 7.52 -9.16
CA ILE A 25 1.31 8.21 -9.84
C ILE A 25 2.01 7.31 -10.87
N ASN A 26 2.09 6.00 -10.61
CA ASN A 26 2.83 5.06 -11.44
C ASN A 26 1.97 4.22 -12.39
N GLY A 27 0.64 4.32 -12.28
CA GLY A 27 -0.23 3.53 -13.14
C GLY A 27 -1.71 3.60 -12.78
N LYS A 28 -2.52 3.23 -13.77
CA LYS A 28 -3.97 3.05 -13.61
C LYS A 28 -4.23 1.74 -12.88
N VAL A 29 -5.19 1.75 -11.95
CA VAL A 29 -5.72 0.55 -11.32
C VAL A 29 -7.13 0.32 -11.85
N VAL A 30 -7.37 -0.86 -12.42
CA VAL A 30 -8.68 -1.28 -12.92
C VAL A 30 -9.16 -2.53 -12.20
N GLU A 31 -10.45 -2.83 -12.31
CA GLU A 31 -10.99 -4.09 -11.82
C GLU A 31 -10.64 -5.24 -12.78
N CYS A 32 -10.37 -6.42 -12.23
CA CYS A 32 -10.39 -7.66 -13.00
C CYS A 32 -11.05 -8.79 -12.20
N GLU A 33 -11.48 -9.84 -12.90
CA GLU A 33 -12.16 -10.98 -12.32
C GLU A 33 -11.53 -12.28 -12.84
N ASN A 34 -11.31 -13.26 -11.96
CA ASN A 34 -10.81 -14.57 -12.40
C ASN A 34 -11.96 -15.45 -12.95
N LYS A 35 -11.61 -16.60 -13.53
CA LYS A 35 -12.60 -17.58 -14.03
C LYS A 35 -13.60 -18.10 -12.99
N ALA A 36 -13.29 -17.96 -11.69
CA ALA A 36 -14.17 -18.38 -10.59
C ALA A 36 -15.12 -17.26 -10.12
N GLY A 37 -15.13 -16.10 -10.77
CA GLY A 37 -15.96 -14.97 -10.40
C GLY A 37 -15.41 -14.12 -9.24
N LYS A 38 -14.18 -14.39 -8.77
CA LYS A 38 -13.55 -13.59 -7.72
C LYS A 38 -12.96 -12.32 -8.32
N ARG A 39 -13.29 -11.18 -7.73
CA ARG A 39 -12.81 -9.85 -8.14
C ARG A 39 -11.48 -9.48 -7.50
N PHE A 40 -10.69 -8.72 -8.25
CA PHE A 40 -9.34 -8.27 -7.91
C PHE A 40 -9.12 -6.84 -8.40
N ALA A 41 -8.03 -6.22 -7.93
CA ALA A 41 -7.51 -4.99 -8.48
C ALA A 41 -6.32 -5.29 -9.40
N LEU A 42 -6.28 -4.67 -10.57
CA LEU A 42 -5.20 -4.81 -11.55
C LEU A 42 -4.47 -3.48 -11.69
N LYS A 43 -3.24 -3.40 -11.17
CA LYS A 43 -2.36 -2.24 -11.40
C LYS A 43 -1.55 -2.45 -12.66
N ILE A 44 -1.62 -1.47 -13.56
CA ILE A 44 -0.96 -1.49 -14.87
C ILE A 44 0.23 -0.53 -14.82
N LEU A 45 1.44 -1.09 -14.79
CA LEU A 45 2.69 -0.34 -14.78
C LEU A 45 3.39 -0.51 -16.12
N ARG A 46 3.90 0.56 -16.73
CA ARG A 46 4.77 0.42 -17.91
C ARG A 46 6.03 -0.33 -17.51
N ASP A 47 6.52 -1.22 -18.37
CA ASP A 47 7.71 -2.01 -18.10
C ASP A 47 8.98 -1.15 -18.13
N LEU A 48 9.26 -0.52 -16.99
CA LEU A 48 10.42 0.31 -16.72
C LEU A 48 11.17 -0.26 -15.51
N PRO A 49 12.48 0.00 -15.35
CA PRO A 49 13.24 -0.50 -14.20
C PRO A 49 12.60 -0.17 -12.83
N LYS A 50 11.98 1.00 -12.70
CA LYS A 50 11.26 1.40 -11.48
C LYS A 50 10.05 0.51 -11.17
N ALA A 51 9.31 0.06 -12.20
CA ALA A 51 8.15 -0.81 -12.03
C ALA A 51 8.55 -2.22 -11.57
N LYS A 52 9.70 -2.73 -12.03
CA LYS A 52 10.25 -4.02 -11.56
C LYS A 52 10.58 -3.95 -10.06
N ASN A 53 11.20 -2.86 -9.62
CA ASN A 53 11.49 -2.63 -8.20
C ASN A 53 10.20 -2.52 -7.37
N GLU A 54 9.21 -1.76 -7.84
CA GLU A 54 7.91 -1.65 -7.17
C GLU A 54 7.24 -3.02 -6.98
N ALA A 55 7.16 -3.83 -8.05
CA ALA A 55 6.57 -5.16 -7.99
C ALA A 55 7.34 -6.10 -7.05
N GLU A 56 8.68 -6.06 -7.08
CA GLU A 56 9.52 -6.90 -6.22
C GLU A 56 9.36 -6.54 -4.74
N TYR A 57 9.45 -5.26 -4.38
CA TYR A 57 9.33 -4.81 -2.98
C TYR A 57 7.94 -5.08 -2.41
N HIS A 58 6.90 -4.87 -3.22
CA HIS A 58 5.54 -5.19 -2.81
C HIS A 58 5.39 -6.71 -2.64
N PHE A 59 5.85 -7.52 -3.59
CA PHE A 59 5.72 -8.98 -3.50
C PHE A 59 6.47 -9.58 -2.31
N GLN A 60 7.67 -9.10 -2.00
CA GLN A 60 8.44 -9.56 -0.84
C GLN A 60 7.73 -9.30 0.50
N SER A 61 6.89 -8.27 0.57
CA SER A 61 6.23 -7.81 1.79
C SER A 61 4.74 -8.17 1.89
N CYS A 62 4.11 -8.62 0.80
CA CYS A 62 2.67 -8.84 0.71
C CYS A 62 2.14 -10.06 1.50
N SER A 63 3.00 -10.74 2.27
CA SER A 63 2.60 -11.78 3.22
C SER A 63 2.10 -11.20 4.55
N HIS A 64 2.39 -9.93 4.83
CA HIS A 64 1.95 -9.25 6.03
C HIS A 64 0.44 -8.91 5.98
N PRO A 65 -0.33 -9.11 7.05
CA PRO A 65 -1.78 -8.90 7.05
C PRO A 65 -2.19 -7.44 6.75
N ASN A 66 -1.36 -6.46 7.13
CA ASN A 66 -1.60 -5.03 6.87
C ASN A 66 -0.92 -4.50 5.60
N ILE A 67 -0.58 -5.36 4.64
CA ILE A 67 -0.07 -4.98 3.32
C ILE A 67 -0.96 -5.64 2.26
N VAL A 68 -1.35 -4.90 1.23
CA VAL A 68 -2.18 -5.41 0.13
C VAL A 68 -1.51 -6.63 -0.50
N LYS A 69 -2.25 -7.74 -0.65
CA LYS A 69 -1.69 -8.97 -1.21
C LYS A 69 -1.51 -8.86 -2.73
N ILE A 70 -0.36 -9.30 -3.25
CA ILE A 70 -0.19 -9.61 -4.67
C ILE A 70 -0.51 -11.09 -4.87
N TYR A 71 -1.36 -11.38 -5.85
CA TYR A 71 -1.70 -12.75 -6.26
C TYR A 71 -0.84 -13.21 -7.43
N ASP A 72 -0.73 -12.37 -8.46
CA ASP A 72 -0.01 -12.69 -9.68
C ASP A 72 0.61 -11.45 -10.31
N VAL A 73 1.69 -11.65 -11.07
CA VAL A 73 2.33 -10.59 -11.85
C VAL A 73 2.59 -11.10 -13.26
N TYR A 74 2.10 -10.37 -14.25
CA TYR A 74 2.26 -10.70 -15.67
C TYR A 74 3.18 -9.68 -16.35
N GLU A 75 4.06 -10.15 -17.23
CA GLU A 75 4.82 -9.33 -18.17
C GLU A 75 4.16 -9.45 -19.54
N ASN A 76 3.36 -8.45 -19.93
CA ASN A 76 2.41 -8.54 -21.04
C ASN A 76 2.32 -7.21 -21.79
N CYS A 77 1.68 -7.19 -22.96
CA CYS A 77 1.35 -5.95 -23.67
C CYS A 77 -0.06 -5.47 -23.29
N TYR A 78 -0.19 -4.22 -22.85
CA TYR A 78 -1.46 -3.54 -22.62
C TYR A 78 -1.57 -2.33 -23.55
N ASN A 79 -2.60 -2.29 -24.40
CA ASN A 79 -2.78 -1.27 -25.45
C ASN A 79 -1.54 -1.06 -26.34
N GLY A 80 -0.85 -2.15 -26.70
CA GLY A 80 0.34 -2.13 -27.55
C GLY A 80 1.65 -1.75 -26.83
N VAL A 81 1.63 -1.53 -25.52
CA VAL A 81 2.80 -1.17 -24.71
C VAL A 81 3.17 -2.30 -23.75
N LYS A 82 4.46 -2.63 -23.62
CA LYS A 82 4.94 -3.58 -22.61
C LYS A 82 4.70 -3.04 -21.20
N CYS A 83 4.05 -3.86 -20.37
CA CYS A 83 3.63 -3.52 -19.03
C CYS A 83 3.87 -4.69 -18.07
N LEU A 84 4.09 -4.36 -16.80
CA LEU A 84 3.88 -5.26 -15.68
C LEU A 84 2.45 -5.09 -15.19
N LEU A 85 1.71 -6.20 -15.10
CA LEU A 85 0.32 -6.23 -14.68
C LEU A 85 0.24 -6.97 -13.34
N LEU A 86 -0.01 -6.22 -12.27
CA LEU A 86 -0.04 -6.74 -10.91
C LEU A 86 -1.48 -7.02 -10.52
N VAL A 87 -1.83 -8.29 -10.35
CA VAL A 87 -3.12 -8.73 -9.81
C VAL A 87 -3.04 -8.69 -8.29
N MET A 88 -3.84 -7.84 -7.68
CA MET A 88 -3.81 -7.51 -6.26
C MET A 88 -5.15 -7.80 -5.60
N GLU A 89 -5.10 -7.93 -4.27
CA GLU A 89 -6.28 -7.89 -3.42
C GLU A 89 -7.11 -6.64 -3.69
N ARG A 90 -8.43 -6.86 -3.78
CA ARG A 90 -9.39 -5.79 -3.93
C ARG A 90 -9.69 -5.18 -2.55
N MET A 91 -9.74 -3.86 -2.49
CA MET A 91 -9.92 -3.09 -1.27
C MET A 91 -11.24 -2.33 -1.36
N ASP A 92 -12.34 -2.96 -0.95
CA ASP A 92 -13.70 -2.43 -1.10
C ASP A 92 -14.14 -1.51 0.05
N GLY A 93 -13.37 -1.44 1.14
CA GLY A 93 -13.70 -0.65 2.33
C GLY A 93 -13.31 0.82 2.26
N GLY A 94 -12.74 1.27 1.14
CA GLY A 94 -12.35 2.66 0.93
C GLY A 94 -11.15 3.12 1.75
N GLU A 95 -10.89 4.41 1.70
CA GLU A 95 -9.77 5.07 2.38
C GLU A 95 -10.01 5.23 3.88
N LEU A 96 -8.93 5.15 4.67
CA LEU A 96 -8.96 5.29 6.12
C LEU A 96 -9.73 6.53 6.58
N PHE A 97 -9.42 7.70 6.00
CA PHE A 97 -9.98 8.96 6.45
C PHE A 97 -11.44 9.13 6.05
N THR A 98 -11.85 8.62 4.89
CA THR A 98 -13.27 8.57 4.49
C THR A 98 -14.08 7.76 5.52
N ARG A 99 -13.57 6.60 5.94
CA ARG A 99 -14.23 5.78 6.96
C ARG A 99 -14.32 6.46 8.33
N ILE A 100 -13.31 7.24 8.71
CA ILE A 100 -13.35 8.04 9.95
C ILE A 100 -14.39 9.15 9.84
N GLN A 101 -14.46 9.85 8.70
CA GLN A 101 -15.41 10.94 8.47
C GLN A 101 -16.87 10.45 8.44
N GLU A 102 -17.16 9.34 7.77
CA GLU A 102 -18.51 8.75 7.71
C GLU A 102 -19.03 8.35 9.10
N ARG A 103 -18.12 8.00 10.01
CA ARG A 103 -18.44 7.65 11.40
C ARG A 103 -18.41 8.84 12.36
N ALA A 104 -18.19 10.08 11.91
CA ALA A 104 -18.08 11.25 12.78
C ALA A 104 -19.36 11.54 13.60
N ALA A 105 -20.51 10.99 13.22
CA ALA A 105 -21.73 11.01 14.04
C ALA A 105 -21.66 10.09 15.29
N SER A 106 -20.69 9.16 15.33
CA SER A 106 -20.36 8.30 16.44
C SER A 106 -19.00 8.68 17.04
N ALA A 107 -18.81 8.49 18.34
CA ALA A 107 -17.55 8.84 18.99
C ALA A 107 -16.40 7.97 18.45
N PHE A 108 -15.46 8.59 17.71
CA PHE A 108 -14.18 7.98 17.36
C PHE A 108 -13.30 7.94 18.62
N THR A 109 -13.00 6.73 19.07
CA THR A 109 -12.34 6.51 20.37
C THR A 109 -10.83 6.47 20.25
N GLU A 110 -10.13 6.81 21.32
CA GLU A 110 -8.67 6.66 21.44
C GLU A 110 -8.23 5.21 21.15
N ARG A 111 -9.04 4.23 21.56
CA ARG A 111 -8.78 2.81 21.30
C ARG A 111 -8.81 2.48 19.81
N GLU A 112 -9.76 3.03 19.06
CA GLU A 112 -9.81 2.86 17.60
C GLU A 112 -8.59 3.50 16.94
N ALA A 113 -8.21 4.72 17.36
CA ALA A 113 -7.00 5.38 16.89
C ALA A 113 -5.74 4.52 17.15
N ALA A 114 -5.60 3.98 18.36
CA ALA A 114 -4.49 3.11 18.72
C ALA A 114 -4.40 1.85 17.84
N ASN A 115 -5.54 1.21 17.52
CA ASN A 115 -5.58 0.04 16.64
C ASN A 115 -5.17 0.36 15.19
N ILE A 116 -5.58 1.53 14.68
CA ILE A 116 -5.19 2.02 13.35
C ILE A 116 -3.68 2.25 13.31
N ILE A 117 -3.13 2.98 14.29
CA ILE A 117 -1.70 3.25 14.38
C ILE A 117 -0.91 1.95 14.51
N TYR A 118 -1.37 0.99 15.33
CA TYR A 118 -0.75 -0.31 15.45
C TYR A 118 -0.68 -1.04 14.10
N SER A 119 -1.77 -1.05 13.34
CA SER A 119 -1.82 -1.69 12.01
C SER A 119 -0.81 -1.08 11.03
N ILE A 120 -0.70 0.26 11.02
CA ILE A 120 0.25 1.00 10.20
C ILE A 120 1.69 0.68 10.63
N CYS A 121 2.00 0.83 11.93
CA CYS A 121 3.32 0.56 12.47
C CYS A 121 3.74 -0.91 12.28
N SER A 122 2.81 -1.86 12.35
CA SER A 122 3.05 -3.27 12.10
C SER A 122 3.50 -3.51 10.65
N ALA A 123 2.78 -2.95 9.67
CA ALA A 123 3.15 -3.01 8.25
C ALA A 123 4.53 -2.39 8.00
N VAL A 124 4.77 -1.18 8.52
CA VAL A 124 6.03 -0.45 8.36
C VAL A 124 7.20 -1.20 9.00
N GLY A 125 7.00 -1.71 10.23
CA GLY A 125 8.00 -2.52 10.91
C GLY A 125 8.36 -3.79 10.12
N HIS A 126 7.38 -4.41 9.45
CA HIS A 126 7.65 -5.53 8.54
C HIS A 126 8.50 -5.12 7.35
N LEU A 127 8.18 -4.01 6.68
CA LEU A 127 8.98 -3.48 5.57
C LEU A 127 10.42 -3.17 5.99
N HIS A 128 10.58 -2.53 7.14
CA HIS A 128 11.89 -2.17 7.69
C HIS A 128 12.76 -3.40 7.99
N ARG A 129 12.16 -4.51 8.47
CA ARG A 129 12.89 -5.77 8.66
C ARG A 129 13.37 -6.40 7.34
N LEU A 130 12.73 -6.09 6.22
CA LEU A 130 13.16 -6.49 4.88
C LEU A 130 14.19 -5.51 4.26
N GLY A 131 14.50 -4.42 4.96
CA GLY A 131 15.34 -3.33 4.45
C GLY A 131 14.63 -2.48 3.39
N ILE A 132 13.29 -2.44 3.41
CA ILE A 132 12.46 -1.69 2.46
C ILE A 132 11.85 -0.49 3.19
N ALA A 133 12.00 0.70 2.63
CA ALA A 133 11.28 1.90 3.07
C ALA A 133 10.16 2.23 2.07
N HIS A 134 8.93 2.40 2.54
CA HIS A 134 7.76 2.71 1.68
C HIS A 134 7.84 4.11 1.06
N ARG A 135 8.24 5.10 1.87
CA ARG A 135 8.43 6.53 1.53
C ARG A 135 7.21 7.33 1.05
N ASP A 136 6.05 6.70 0.86
CA ASP A 136 4.79 7.39 0.53
C ASP A 136 3.62 6.93 1.43
N ILE A 137 3.83 6.96 2.75
CA ILE A 137 2.77 6.63 3.72
C ILE A 137 1.91 7.86 3.93
N LYS A 138 0.68 7.79 3.44
CA LYS A 138 -0.31 8.87 3.49
C LYS A 138 -1.73 8.28 3.49
N PRO A 139 -2.75 9.05 3.90
CA PRO A 139 -4.14 8.61 3.98
C PRO A 139 -4.64 7.79 2.78
N GLU A 140 -4.30 8.23 1.58
CA GLU A 140 -4.76 7.70 0.29
C GLU A 140 -4.20 6.29 0.01
N ASN A 141 -3.08 5.94 0.66
CA ASN A 141 -2.42 4.64 0.53
C ASN A 141 -2.79 3.67 1.68
N LEU A 142 -3.79 4.01 2.49
CA LEU A 142 -4.29 3.21 3.60
C LEU A 142 -5.75 2.84 3.36
N LEU A 143 -5.98 1.62 2.88
CA LEU A 143 -7.29 1.16 2.43
C LEU A 143 -7.82 0.02 3.30
N TYR A 144 -9.15 -0.06 3.42
CA TYR A 144 -9.82 -1.17 4.10
C TYR A 144 -10.27 -2.26 3.11
N THR A 145 -10.20 -3.52 3.54
CA THR A 145 -10.58 -4.67 2.70
C THR A 145 -12.05 -4.67 2.33
N GLU A 146 -12.91 -4.29 3.28
CA GLU A 146 -14.37 -4.29 3.14
C GLU A 146 -14.99 -3.14 3.95
N PRO A 147 -16.20 -2.70 3.59
CA PRO A 147 -16.97 -1.73 4.37
C PRO A 147 -17.34 -2.26 5.77
N GLY A 148 -17.94 -1.41 6.61
CA GLY A 148 -18.47 -1.85 7.91
C GLY A 148 -17.44 -1.79 9.03
N SER A 149 -17.46 -2.72 9.98
CA SER A 149 -16.53 -2.80 11.13
C SER A 149 -15.36 -3.76 10.90
N ASP A 150 -15.57 -4.79 10.08
CA ASP A 150 -14.68 -5.96 10.05
C ASP A 150 -13.51 -5.80 9.06
N GLY A 151 -13.52 -4.73 8.26
CA GLY A 151 -12.47 -4.43 7.31
C GLY A 151 -11.10 -4.21 7.95
N VAL A 152 -10.11 -4.90 7.39
CA VAL A 152 -8.70 -4.84 7.78
C VAL A 152 -8.00 -3.70 7.07
N LEU A 153 -7.29 -2.86 7.82
CA LEU A 153 -6.49 -1.77 7.26
C LEU A 153 -5.22 -2.31 6.59
N LYS A 154 -4.97 -1.92 5.35
CA LYS A 154 -3.77 -2.33 4.61
C LYS A 154 -3.10 -1.16 3.90
N LEU A 155 -1.77 -1.21 3.89
CA LEU A 155 -0.90 -0.33 3.12
C LEU A 155 -0.82 -0.78 1.66
N THR A 156 -0.90 0.18 0.75
CA THR A 156 -0.77 -0.01 -0.70
C THR A 156 0.21 0.99 -1.33
N ASP A 157 0.44 0.84 -2.63
CA ASP A 157 1.26 1.71 -3.51
C ASP A 157 2.76 1.82 -3.16
N PHE A 158 3.52 0.84 -3.63
CA PHE A 158 4.97 0.75 -3.45
C PHE A 158 5.77 1.56 -4.49
N GLY A 159 5.12 2.47 -5.20
CA GLY A 159 5.74 3.23 -6.29
C GLY A 159 6.92 4.11 -5.90
N PHE A 160 7.00 4.50 -4.63
CA PHE A 160 8.13 5.23 -4.05
C PHE A 160 9.02 4.35 -3.19
N ALA A 161 8.73 3.05 -3.05
CA ALA A 161 9.49 2.19 -2.18
C ALA A 161 10.94 2.07 -2.65
N LYS A 162 11.88 2.01 -1.70
CA LYS A 162 13.31 1.81 -1.98
C LYS A 162 13.90 0.86 -0.96
N ARG A 163 14.84 0.01 -1.40
CA ARG A 163 15.71 -0.73 -0.50
C ARG A 163 16.77 0.20 0.08
N SER A 164 16.93 0.18 1.40
CA SER A 164 18.01 0.88 2.06
C SER A 164 19.33 0.22 1.67
N GLU A 165 20.18 0.94 0.95
CA GLU A 165 21.53 0.47 0.57
C GLU A 165 22.54 0.61 1.72
N ASP A 166 22.19 1.40 2.74
CA ASP A 166 23.03 1.67 3.90
C ASP A 166 22.38 1.20 5.20
N GLY A 167 23.14 0.42 5.98
CA GLY A 167 22.79 0.09 7.36
C GLY A 167 22.39 1.33 8.16
N GLU A 168 21.32 1.16 8.94
CA GLU A 168 20.87 2.03 10.03
C GLU A 168 20.29 3.43 9.71
N LYS A 169 20.62 4.11 8.59
CA LYS A 169 20.22 5.53 8.41
C LYS A 169 18.93 5.81 7.62
N SER A 170 18.38 4.84 6.89
CA SER A 170 17.19 5.02 6.05
C SER A 170 15.86 4.75 6.76
N LEU A 171 15.88 4.26 8.00
CA LEU A 171 14.71 3.69 8.69
C LEU A 171 13.79 4.72 9.37
N LEU A 172 14.06 6.02 9.22
CA LEU A 172 13.39 7.09 9.97
C LEU A 172 12.40 7.95 9.15
N GLN A 173 12.04 7.56 7.92
CA GLN A 173 11.00 8.27 7.17
C GLN A 173 9.60 7.78 7.57
N VAL A 174 9.18 8.15 8.78
CA VAL A 174 7.77 8.48 9.01
C VAL A 174 7.60 9.87 8.42
N ALA A 175 6.79 9.99 7.35
CA ALA A 175 6.51 11.28 6.76
C ALA A 175 5.78 12.14 7.80
N ALA A 176 6.52 13.05 8.42
CA ALA A 176 5.95 14.19 9.11
C ALA A 176 5.10 14.95 8.08
N ALA A 177 3.79 15.02 8.33
CA ALA A 177 2.99 16.08 7.75
C ALA A 177 3.63 17.41 8.20
N LYS A 178 3.94 18.25 7.22
CA LYS A 178 4.65 19.54 7.33
C LYS A 178 4.48 20.21 8.69
N GLU A 179 5.59 20.51 9.38
CA GLU A 179 5.89 21.80 10.04
C GLU A 179 7.41 21.91 10.29
N GLY A 180 7.88 23.14 10.51
CA GLY A 180 9.23 23.64 10.26
C GLY A 180 10.41 23.09 11.06
N HIS A 181 11.57 23.62 10.69
CA HIS A 181 12.94 23.38 11.14
C HIS A 181 13.12 23.06 12.64
N HIS A 182 13.87 22.01 12.98
CA HIS A 182 15.14 22.05 13.76
C HIS A 182 15.73 20.62 13.93
N PRO A 183 17.06 20.45 14.02
CA PRO A 183 17.71 19.15 13.98
C PRO A 183 17.90 18.57 15.39
N PHE A 184 17.22 17.46 15.69
CA PHE A 184 17.63 16.58 16.79
C PHE A 184 17.80 15.15 16.27
N GLN A 185 19.04 14.71 16.33
CA GLN A 185 19.46 13.35 16.03
C GLN A 185 19.12 12.45 17.23
N SER A 186 18.76 11.20 16.90
CA SER A 186 18.61 10.05 17.80
C SER A 186 17.25 9.91 18.51
N PHE A 187 16.49 8.90 18.06
CA PHE A 187 15.25 8.29 18.60
C PHE A 187 13.87 8.90 18.19
N PRO A 188 13.28 8.50 17.04
CA PRO A 188 11.97 9.03 16.60
C PRO A 188 10.75 8.12 16.80
N HIS A 189 10.78 7.02 17.57
CA HIS A 189 9.58 6.18 17.75
C HIS A 189 8.60 6.68 18.83
N CYS A 190 9.03 7.53 19.77
CA CYS A 190 8.18 7.90 20.92
C CYS A 190 7.75 9.38 20.98
N LEU A 191 8.30 10.27 20.14
CA LEU A 191 8.06 11.72 20.33
C LEU A 191 6.87 12.29 19.54
N HIS A 192 6.34 11.61 18.52
CA HIS A 192 5.17 12.11 17.78
C HIS A 192 3.81 11.72 18.36
N LEU A 193 3.76 10.84 19.37
CA LEU A 193 2.55 10.63 20.17
C LEU A 193 2.33 11.75 21.21
N GLY A 194 3.34 12.56 21.50
CA GLY A 194 3.21 13.70 22.44
C GLY A 194 2.55 14.94 21.83
N VAL A 195 2.69 15.19 20.53
CA VAL A 195 2.20 16.43 19.90
C VAL A 195 0.70 16.37 19.57
N LEU A 196 0.14 15.17 19.36
CA LEU A 196 -1.32 14.99 19.29
C LEU A 196 -2.01 15.08 20.66
N TRP A 197 -1.25 15.04 21.77
CA TRP A 197 -1.79 15.05 23.14
C TRP A 197 -1.73 16.43 23.83
N GLN A 198 -1.03 17.42 23.27
CA GLN A 198 -0.81 18.72 23.94
C GLN A 198 -1.79 19.86 23.60
N ASN A 199 -2.89 19.59 22.89
CA ASN A 199 -3.98 20.57 22.75
C ASN A 199 -5.27 20.09 23.46
N ARG A 200 -5.15 19.89 24.78
CA ARG A 200 -6.22 20.24 25.72
C ARG A 200 -5.70 21.31 26.68
#